data_AF-A0AB34FD34-F1
#
_entry.id   AF-A0AB34FD34-F1
#
_cell.length_a   1.000
_cell.length_b   1.000
_cell.length_c   1.000
_cell.angle_alpha   90.00
_cell.angle_beta   90.00
_cell.angle_gamma   90.00
#
_symmetry.space_group_name_H-M   'P 1'
#
loop_
_entity.id
_entity.type
_entity.pdbx_description
1 polymer ?
#
loop_
_entity_poly.entity_id
_entity_poly.type
_entity_poly.pdbx_seq_one_letter_code
_entity_poly.pdbx_strand_id
1 'polypeptide(L)'
;MTIDEVRLAKSSDWNDWYEDFVARAETSKILKYVDMDKDGPELDEPMPPSTSSEMLHKLNKEAFEAWEQGRQENAEAVGPKPDTISDLSEKQWTHLTRLQAEYKVQMVTYATHQKAYADLAAWVRSTVDRSYLNNASSKSNLRVIVRELKSSLAPTANEMREEARRNYRNILTQTKRVKVEQASKSIDQSI
;
A
#
# COMPACT_ATOMS: atom_id res chain seq x y z
N MET A 1 -8.09 26.93 7.09
CA MET A 1 -6.85 27.01 6.28
C MET A 1 -7.01 26.02 5.14
N THR A 2 -7.21 26.53 3.93
CA THR A 2 -7.20 25.71 2.71
C THR A 2 -5.75 25.43 2.40
N ILE A 3 -5.29 24.22 2.71
CA ILE A 3 -4.01 23.72 2.19
C ILE A 3 -4.24 23.59 0.69
N ASP A 4 -3.51 24.34 -0.13
CA ASP A 4 -3.55 24.17 -1.58
C ASP A 4 -3.19 22.71 -1.88
N GLU A 5 -4.17 21.94 -2.36
CA GLU A 5 -3.94 20.54 -2.75
C GLU A 5 -2.99 20.52 -3.95
N VAL A 6 -1.89 19.75 -3.82
CA VAL A 6 -0.96 19.53 -4.93
C VAL A 6 -1.69 18.80 -6.04
N ARG A 7 -1.78 19.41 -7.21
CA ARG A 7 -2.43 18.84 -8.40
C ARG A 7 -1.38 18.36 -9.38
N LEU A 8 -1.62 17.19 -9.96
CA LEU A 8 -0.81 16.63 -11.03
C LEU A 8 -1.45 16.98 -12.38
N ALA A 9 -1.11 18.15 -12.91
CA ALA A 9 -1.59 18.63 -14.21
C ALA A 9 -0.53 18.53 -15.31
N LYS A 10 0.76 18.58 -14.93
CA LYS A 10 1.90 18.53 -15.85
C LYS A 10 3.08 17.79 -15.21
N SER A 11 4.06 17.43 -16.04
CA SER A 11 5.23 16.66 -15.61
C SER A 11 6.05 17.33 -14.49
N SER A 12 6.12 18.67 -14.46
CA SER A 12 6.83 19.40 -13.39
C SER A 12 6.23 19.18 -12.01
N ASP A 13 4.95 18.81 -11.92
CA ASP A 13 4.25 18.63 -10.64
C ASP A 13 4.48 17.22 -10.06
N TRP A 14 5.10 16.33 -10.83
CA TRP A 14 5.26 14.92 -10.48
C TRP A 14 5.99 14.73 -9.15
N ASN A 15 7.10 15.44 -8.93
CA ASN A 15 7.92 15.23 -7.73
C ASN A 15 7.16 15.65 -6.46
N ASP A 16 6.59 16.85 -6.45
CA ASP A 16 5.83 17.37 -5.32
C ASP A 16 4.58 16.52 -5.05
N TRP A 17 3.89 16.10 -6.12
CA TRP A 17 2.70 15.25 -6.00
C TRP A 17 3.03 13.85 -5.47
N TYR A 18 4.13 13.24 -5.96
CA TYR A 18 4.55 11.92 -5.50
C TYR A 18 5.05 11.96 -4.06
N GLU A 19 5.71 13.05 -3.64
CA GLU A 19 6.08 13.26 -2.24
C GLU A 19 4.85 13.31 -1.32
N ASP A 20 3.80 14.05 -1.69
CA ASP A 20 2.54 14.09 -0.91
C ASP A 20 1.84 12.71 -0.92
N PHE A 21 1.86 12.00 -2.05
CA PHE A 21 1.35 10.63 -2.13
C PHE A 21 2.07 9.70 -1.15
N VAL A 22 3.41 9.72 -1.13
CA VAL A 22 4.21 8.90 -0.22
C VAL A 22 3.95 9.30 1.24
N ALA A 23 3.96 10.60 1.55
CA ALA A 23 3.72 11.09 2.90
C ALA A 23 2.34 10.67 3.46
N ARG A 24 1.29 10.72 2.64
CA ARG A 24 -0.06 10.26 3.00
C ARG A 24 -0.10 8.74 3.22
N ALA A 25 0.57 7.98 2.35
CA ALA A 25 0.63 6.54 2.44
C ALA A 25 1.43 6.07 3.67
N GLU A 26 2.52 6.77 4.03
CA GLU A 26 3.32 6.52 5.23
C GLU A 26 2.55 6.87 6.49
N THR A 27 1.93 8.05 6.54
CA THR A 27 1.09 8.50 7.67
C THR A 27 -0.02 7.50 7.97
N SER A 28 -0.61 6.95 6.91
CA SER A 28 -1.69 5.96 7.00
C SER A 28 -1.21 4.51 7.13
N LYS A 29 0.12 4.29 7.16
CA LYS A 29 0.78 2.97 7.27
C LYS A 29 0.40 1.98 6.16
N ILE A 30 0.03 2.48 4.98
CA ILE A 30 -0.36 1.68 3.81
C ILE A 30 0.70 1.70 2.69
N LEU A 31 1.82 2.40 2.85
CA LEU A 31 2.87 2.52 1.82
C LEU A 31 3.24 1.16 1.21
N LYS A 32 3.41 0.12 2.04
CA LYS A 32 3.73 -1.25 1.58
C LYS A 32 2.76 -1.85 0.56
N TYR A 33 1.51 -1.38 0.51
CA TYR A 33 0.50 -1.86 -0.44
C TYR A 33 0.48 -1.05 -1.73
N VAL A 34 0.99 0.19 -1.71
CA VAL A 34 0.84 1.17 -2.80
C VAL A 34 2.17 1.62 -3.41
N ASP A 35 3.29 1.22 -2.81
CA ASP A 35 4.65 1.49 -3.32
C ASP A 35 4.78 0.97 -4.75
N MET A 36 5.08 1.88 -5.68
CA MET A 36 5.18 1.56 -7.11
C MET A 36 6.52 0.94 -7.50
N ASP A 37 7.57 1.22 -6.71
CA ASP A 37 8.95 0.82 -6.99
C ASP A 37 9.29 -0.56 -6.40
N LYS A 38 8.41 -1.08 -5.55
CA LYS A 38 8.52 -2.42 -4.95
C LYS A 38 7.28 -3.25 -5.22
N ASP A 39 7.50 -4.52 -5.49
CA ASP A 39 6.41 -5.48 -5.44
C ASP A 39 6.12 -5.81 -3.96
N GLY A 40 5.15 -5.07 -3.41
CA GLY A 40 4.60 -5.30 -2.07
C GLY A 40 3.39 -6.23 -2.07
N PRO A 41 2.91 -6.65 -0.88
CA PRO A 41 1.71 -7.47 -0.76
C PRO A 41 0.47 -6.76 -1.28
N GLU A 42 -0.56 -7.53 -1.62
CA GLU A 42 -1.91 -7.02 -1.83
C GLU A 42 -2.61 -6.81 -0.49
N LEU A 43 -3.59 -5.90 -0.48
CA LEU A 43 -4.39 -5.63 0.70
C LEU A 43 -5.59 -6.58 0.72
N ASP A 44 -5.35 -7.79 1.19
CA ASP A 44 -6.36 -8.85 1.22
C ASP A 44 -7.06 -8.95 2.57
N GLU A 45 -8.32 -9.36 2.53
CA GLU A 45 -9.09 -9.66 3.72
C GLU A 45 -8.47 -10.88 4.42
N PRO A 46 -8.20 -10.81 5.74
CA PRO A 46 -7.71 -11.95 6.50
C PRO A 46 -8.68 -13.13 6.43
N MET A 47 -8.13 -14.34 6.35
CA MET A 47 -8.96 -15.55 6.34
C MET A 47 -9.49 -15.83 7.76
N PRO A 48 -10.79 -16.17 7.91
CA PRO A 48 -11.34 -16.51 9.20
C PRO A 48 -10.68 -17.77 9.78
N PRO A 49 -10.45 -17.83 11.10
CA PRO A 49 -9.97 -19.04 11.75
C PRO A 49 -11.06 -20.11 11.72
N SER A 50 -10.65 -21.38 11.79
CA SER A 50 -11.59 -22.49 11.87
C SER A 50 -12.54 -22.35 13.05
N THR A 51 -13.77 -22.83 12.89
CA THR A 51 -14.75 -22.90 13.98
C THR A 51 -14.49 -24.12 14.88
N SER A 52 -15.09 -24.14 16.08
CA SER A 52 -15.02 -25.31 16.96
C SER A 52 -15.60 -26.56 16.30
N SER A 53 -16.69 -26.42 15.54
CA SER A 53 -17.30 -27.51 14.78
C SER A 53 -16.38 -28.05 13.69
N GLU A 54 -15.72 -27.16 12.94
CA GLU A 54 -14.74 -27.56 11.92
C GLU A 54 -13.52 -28.26 12.53
N MET A 55 -13.04 -27.77 13.69
CA MET A 55 -11.95 -28.41 14.41
C MET A 55 -12.34 -29.80 14.92
N LEU A 56 -13.54 -29.95 15.47
CA LEU A 56 -14.06 -31.26 15.88
C LEU A 56 -14.21 -32.21 14.69
N HIS A 57 -14.75 -31.73 13.57
CA HIS A 57 -14.87 -32.52 12.35
C HIS A 57 -13.49 -32.97 11.85
N LYS A 58 -12.49 -32.08 11.86
CA LYS A 58 -11.12 -32.39 11.46
C LYS A 58 -10.50 -33.46 12.37
N LEU A 59 -10.64 -33.31 13.69
CA LEU A 59 -10.10 -34.29 14.66
C LEU A 59 -10.76 -35.67 14.50
N ASN A 60 -12.08 -35.71 14.35
CA ASN A 60 -12.80 -36.97 14.12
C ASN A 60 -12.41 -37.62 12.79
N LYS A 61 -12.24 -36.81 11.75
CA LYS A 61 -11.78 -37.28 10.44
C LYS A 61 -10.37 -37.86 10.52
N GLU A 62 -9.43 -37.15 11.13
CA GLU A 62 -8.04 -37.62 11.29
C GLU A 62 -7.98 -38.91 12.12
N ALA A 63 -8.73 -38.99 13.23
CA ALA A 63 -8.81 -40.19 14.05
C ALA A 63 -9.37 -41.39 13.26
N PHE A 64 -10.44 -41.15 12.49
CA PHE A 64 -11.04 -42.18 11.65
C PHE A 64 -10.13 -42.64 10.51
N GLU A 65 -9.48 -41.71 9.82
CA GLU A 65 -8.55 -42.01 8.73
C GLU A 65 -7.35 -42.81 9.21
N ALA A 66 -6.76 -42.43 10.36
CA ALA A 66 -5.66 -43.18 10.97
C ALA A 66 -6.08 -44.62 11.35
N TRP A 67 -7.30 -44.78 11.90
CA TRP A 67 -7.84 -46.10 12.21
C TRP A 67 -8.11 -46.93 10.95
N GLU A 68 -8.69 -46.35 9.91
CA GLU A 68 -8.98 -47.05 8.65
C GLU A 68 -7.69 -47.50 7.95
N GLN A 69 -6.65 -46.66 7.96
CA GLN A 69 -5.33 -47.03 7.44
C GLN A 69 -4.72 -48.19 8.23
N GLY A 70 -4.67 -48.11 9.56
CA GLY A 70 -4.14 -49.19 10.38
C GLY A 70 -4.94 -50.50 10.23
N ARG A 71 -6.25 -50.41 10.01
CA ARG A 71 -7.12 -51.56 9.75
C ARG A 71 -6.79 -52.24 8.42
N GLN A 72 -6.52 -51.46 7.38
CA GLN A 72 -6.13 -51.98 6.07
C GLN A 72 -4.76 -52.65 6.09
N GLU A 73 -3.84 -52.15 6.91
CA GLU A 73 -2.49 -52.71 7.06
C GLU A 73 -2.44 -53.95 7.96
N ASN A 74 -3.12 -53.92 9.11
CA ASN A 74 -3.19 -55.03 10.06
C ASN A 74 -4.45 -54.97 10.93
N ALA A 75 -5.53 -55.61 10.45
CA ALA A 75 -6.84 -55.61 11.09
C ALA A 75 -6.85 -56.20 12.51
N GLU A 76 -5.93 -57.11 12.84
CA GLU A 76 -5.87 -57.75 14.16
C GLU A 76 -5.18 -56.86 15.23
N ALA A 77 -4.33 -55.91 14.81
CA ALA A 77 -3.54 -55.07 15.70
C ALA A 77 -4.10 -53.66 15.93
N VAL A 78 -4.98 -53.16 15.04
CA VAL A 78 -5.43 -51.75 15.05
C VAL A 78 -6.39 -51.39 16.19
N GLY A 79 -7.04 -52.38 16.80
CA GLY A 79 -8.00 -52.16 17.89
C GLY A 79 -9.38 -51.62 17.43
N PRO A 80 -10.25 -51.23 18.38
CA PRO A 80 -11.61 -50.79 18.08
C PRO A 80 -11.65 -49.45 17.34
N LYS A 81 -12.73 -49.21 16.59
CA LYS A 81 -12.98 -47.92 15.93
C LYS A 81 -13.01 -46.79 16.96
N PRO A 82 -12.34 -45.65 16.71
CA PRO A 82 -12.34 -44.53 17.65
C PRO A 82 -13.74 -43.94 17.82
N ASP A 83 -14.04 -43.55 19.06
CA ASP A 83 -15.25 -42.81 19.40
C ASP A 83 -15.23 -41.40 18.83
N THR A 84 -16.40 -40.87 18.51
CA THR A 84 -16.53 -39.49 18.04
C THR A 84 -16.27 -38.53 19.19
N ILE A 85 -15.27 -37.67 19.01
CA ILE A 85 -14.95 -36.54 19.87
C ILE A 85 -16.09 -35.53 19.78
N SER A 86 -16.77 -35.29 20.90
CA SER A 86 -17.90 -34.35 21.00
C SER A 86 -17.53 -32.98 21.54
N ASP A 87 -16.35 -32.85 22.18
CA ASP A 87 -15.88 -31.59 22.76
C ASP A 87 -14.36 -31.45 22.60
N LEU A 88 -13.91 -30.20 22.53
CA LEU A 88 -12.49 -29.85 22.43
C LEU A 88 -11.85 -29.88 23.83
N SER A 89 -10.60 -30.29 23.88
CA SER A 89 -9.80 -30.16 25.10
C SER A 89 -9.57 -28.68 25.46
N GLU A 90 -9.29 -28.40 26.73
CA GLU A 90 -8.98 -27.05 27.22
C GLU A 90 -7.85 -26.36 26.42
N LYS A 91 -6.82 -27.13 26.03
CA LYS A 91 -5.71 -26.64 25.20
C LYS A 91 -6.18 -26.23 23.80
N GLN A 92 -7.07 -27.01 23.19
CA GLN A 92 -7.64 -26.70 21.87
C GLN A 92 -8.56 -25.49 21.95
N TRP A 93 -9.39 -25.38 22.99
CA TRP A 93 -10.22 -24.20 23.25
C TRP A 93 -9.39 -22.93 23.42
N THR A 94 -8.31 -23.01 24.21
CA THR A 94 -7.40 -21.88 24.42
C THR A 94 -6.76 -21.45 23.10
N HIS A 95 -6.30 -22.41 22.29
CA HIS A 95 -5.72 -22.13 20.98
C HIS A 95 -6.73 -21.48 20.01
N LEU A 96 -7.94 -22.01 19.93
CA LEU A 96 -9.03 -21.48 19.11
C LEU A 96 -9.37 -20.04 19.52
N THR A 97 -9.49 -19.80 20.82
CA THR A 97 -9.81 -18.47 21.38
C THR A 97 -8.72 -17.46 21.03
N ARG A 98 -7.44 -17.86 21.12
CA ARG A 98 -6.31 -17.02 20.71
C ARG A 98 -6.39 -16.67 19.21
N LEU A 99 -6.63 -17.65 18.34
CA LEU A 99 -6.77 -17.41 16.90
C LEU A 99 -7.93 -16.46 16.58
N GLN A 100 -9.06 -16.61 17.27
CA GLN A 100 -10.20 -15.70 17.12
C GLN A 100 -9.88 -14.28 17.58
N ALA A 101 -9.13 -14.12 18.67
CA ALA A 101 -8.68 -12.81 19.14
C ALA A 101 -7.72 -12.16 18.15
N GLU A 102 -6.74 -12.92 17.64
CA GLU A 102 -5.80 -12.47 16.60
C GLU A 102 -6.53 -12.05 15.33
N TYR A 103 -7.49 -12.86 14.87
CA TYR A 103 -8.31 -12.54 13.70
C TYR A 103 -9.09 -11.24 13.87
N LYS A 104 -9.69 -10.99 15.03
CA LYS A 104 -10.38 -9.71 15.31
C LYS A 104 -9.44 -8.52 15.18
N VAL A 105 -8.22 -8.62 15.71
CA VAL A 105 -7.20 -7.57 15.58
C VAL A 105 -6.78 -7.37 14.13
N GLN A 106 -6.55 -8.47 13.39
CA GLN A 106 -6.25 -8.42 11.96
C GLN A 106 -7.37 -7.76 11.18
N MET A 107 -8.62 -8.04 11.51
CA MET A 107 -9.78 -7.47 10.83
C MET A 107 -9.94 -5.97 11.05
N VAL A 108 -9.75 -5.51 12.28
CA VAL A 108 -9.74 -4.07 12.59
C VAL A 108 -8.61 -3.37 11.83
N THR A 109 -7.44 -4.00 11.78
CA THR A 109 -6.27 -3.49 11.06
C THR A 109 -6.54 -3.42 9.55
N TYR A 110 -7.11 -4.48 8.98
CA TYR A 110 -7.52 -4.53 7.58
C TYR A 110 -8.51 -3.43 7.24
N ALA A 111 -9.60 -3.30 8.01
CA ALA A 111 -10.62 -2.27 7.76
C ALA A 111 -10.04 -0.86 7.81
N THR A 112 -9.11 -0.61 8.75
CA THR A 112 -8.39 0.67 8.86
C THR A 112 -7.56 0.94 7.60
N HIS A 113 -6.77 -0.03 7.16
CA HIS A 113 -5.96 0.10 5.94
C HIS A 113 -6.82 0.21 4.68
N GLN A 114 -7.93 -0.52 4.60
CA GLN A 114 -8.84 -0.50 3.46
C GLN A 114 -9.48 0.87 3.30
N LYS A 115 -9.92 1.48 4.42
CA LYS A 115 -10.41 2.85 4.41
C LYS A 115 -9.33 3.84 3.95
N ALA A 116 -8.14 3.78 4.54
CA ALA A 116 -7.04 4.66 4.14
C ALA A 116 -6.64 4.49 2.66
N TYR A 117 -6.68 3.25 2.16
CA TYR A 117 -6.42 2.95 0.75
C TYR A 117 -7.49 3.59 -0.14
N ALA A 118 -8.76 3.46 0.22
CA ALA A 118 -9.87 4.08 -0.52
C ALA A 118 -9.78 5.60 -0.51
N ASP A 119 -9.46 6.20 0.64
CA ASP A 119 -9.27 7.64 0.80
C ASP A 119 -8.10 8.15 -0.07
N LEU A 120 -6.96 7.45 -0.06
CA LEU A 120 -5.82 7.77 -0.92
C LEU A 120 -6.17 7.63 -2.41
N ALA A 121 -6.92 6.58 -2.77
CA ALA A 121 -7.36 6.37 -4.14
C ALA A 121 -8.38 7.43 -4.61
N ALA A 122 -9.20 7.96 -3.71
CA ALA A 122 -10.08 9.09 -3.98
C ALA A 122 -9.26 10.37 -4.18
N TRP A 123 -8.26 10.60 -3.33
CA TRP A 123 -7.34 11.73 -3.44
C TRP A 123 -6.55 11.72 -4.76
N VAL A 124 -6.02 10.57 -5.18
CA VAL A 124 -5.35 10.45 -6.49
C VAL A 124 -6.32 10.84 -7.61
N ARG A 125 -7.58 10.38 -7.56
CA ARG A 125 -8.58 10.72 -8.59
C ARG A 125 -9.01 12.19 -8.58
N SER A 126 -8.90 12.89 -7.45
CA SER A 126 -9.25 14.31 -7.35
C SER A 126 -8.10 15.25 -7.71
N THR A 127 -6.85 14.79 -7.56
CA THR A 127 -5.64 15.61 -7.76
C THR A 127 -4.99 15.42 -9.13
N VAL A 128 -5.25 14.31 -9.81
CA VAL A 128 -4.72 14.04 -11.15
C VAL A 128 -5.69 14.51 -12.24
N ASP A 129 -5.16 15.16 -13.28
CA ASP A 129 -5.99 15.56 -14.43
C ASP A 129 -6.65 14.35 -15.09
N ARG A 130 -7.93 14.50 -15.44
CA ARG A 130 -8.79 13.45 -15.99
C ARG A 130 -8.26 12.86 -17.30
N SER A 131 -7.50 13.64 -18.08
CA SER A 131 -6.84 13.19 -19.31
C SER A 131 -5.81 12.08 -19.04
N TYR A 132 -5.05 12.16 -17.96
CA TYR A 132 -4.09 11.12 -17.56
C TYR A 132 -4.78 9.93 -16.89
N LEU A 133 -5.83 10.18 -16.10
CA LEU A 133 -6.61 9.11 -15.46
C LEU A 133 -7.38 8.23 -16.44
N ASN A 134 -7.82 8.75 -17.59
CA ASN A 134 -8.49 7.95 -18.61
C ASN A 134 -7.54 6.97 -19.32
N ASN A 135 -6.24 7.30 -19.35
CA ASN A 135 -5.20 6.42 -19.90
C ASN A 135 -4.76 5.37 -18.88
N ALA A 136 -4.89 5.67 -17.57
CA ALA A 136 -4.67 4.70 -16.52
C ALA A 136 -5.90 3.79 -16.38
N SER A 137 -5.71 2.47 -16.33
CA SER A 137 -6.85 1.54 -16.37
C SER A 137 -7.75 1.70 -15.14
N SER A 138 -9.03 1.98 -15.37
CA SER A 138 -10.02 2.30 -14.33
C SER A 138 -10.29 1.15 -13.35
N LYS A 139 -9.85 -0.06 -13.69
CA LYS A 139 -9.98 -1.29 -12.87
C LYS A 139 -8.67 -1.70 -12.19
N SER A 140 -7.58 -0.98 -12.43
CA SER A 140 -6.27 -1.31 -11.90
C SER A 140 -6.15 -0.90 -10.43
N ASN A 141 -5.33 -1.65 -9.67
CA ASN A 141 -5.01 -1.28 -8.30
C ASN A 141 -4.21 0.05 -8.28
N LEU A 142 -4.20 0.74 -7.13
CA LEU A 142 -3.57 2.05 -6.98
C LEU A 142 -2.09 2.05 -7.35
N ARG A 143 -1.38 0.95 -7.05
CA ARG A 143 0.03 0.77 -7.41
C ARG A 143 0.24 0.84 -8.93
N VAL A 144 -0.60 0.15 -9.70
CA VAL A 144 -0.56 0.16 -11.16
C VAL A 144 -0.91 1.54 -11.70
N ILE A 145 -1.95 2.19 -11.17
CA ILE A 145 -2.32 3.56 -11.57
C ILE A 145 -1.14 4.52 -11.39
N VAL A 146 -0.51 4.51 -10.21
CA VAL A 146 0.61 5.42 -9.91
C VAL A 146 1.83 5.09 -10.78
N ARG A 147 2.08 3.81 -11.08
CA ARG A 147 3.14 3.38 -12.00
C ARG A 147 2.89 3.88 -13.43
N GLU A 148 1.66 3.80 -13.93
CA GLU A 148 1.27 4.33 -15.24
C GLU A 148 1.40 5.86 -15.29
N LEU A 149 0.99 6.55 -14.22
CA LEU A 149 1.19 8.00 -14.08
C LEU A 149 2.69 8.34 -14.11
N LYS A 150 3.55 7.61 -13.39
CA LYS A 150 5.01 7.78 -13.43
C LYS A 150 5.53 7.66 -14.86
N SER A 151 5.12 6.62 -15.60
CA SER A 151 5.58 6.41 -16.97
C SER A 151 5.16 7.54 -17.93
N SER A 152 4.03 8.21 -17.66
CA SER A 152 3.51 9.28 -18.51
C SER A 152 3.99 10.69 -18.13
N LEU A 153 4.24 10.93 -16.84
CA LEU A 153 4.42 12.27 -16.28
C LEU A 153 5.73 12.45 -15.53
N ALA A 154 6.42 11.39 -15.13
CA ALA A 154 7.70 11.57 -14.46
C ALA A 154 8.68 12.22 -15.44
N PRO A 155 9.27 13.38 -15.08
CA PRO A 155 10.19 14.06 -15.96
C PRO A 155 11.36 13.14 -16.26
N THR A 156 11.71 13.01 -17.53
CA THR A 156 12.86 12.22 -17.93
C THR A 156 14.13 12.84 -17.37
N ALA A 157 15.18 12.03 -17.16
CA ALA A 157 16.47 12.52 -16.67
C ALA A 157 17.04 13.67 -17.52
N ASN A 158 16.66 13.75 -18.80
CA ASN A 158 17.06 14.82 -19.70
C ASN A 158 16.27 16.12 -19.47
N GLU A 159 14.97 16.03 -19.25
CA GLU A 159 14.11 17.17 -18.92
C GLU A 159 14.48 17.79 -17.57
N MET A 160 14.75 16.96 -16.56
CA MET A 160 15.22 17.44 -15.25
C MET A 160 16.55 18.21 -15.39
N ARG A 161 17.47 17.74 -16.25
CA ARG A 161 18.77 18.38 -16.48
C ARG A 161 18.62 19.69 -17.27
N GLU A 162 17.71 19.74 -18.24
CA GLU A 162 17.35 20.95 -18.98
C GLU A 162 16.71 22.01 -18.06
N GLU A 163 15.79 21.60 -17.20
CA GLU A 163 15.11 22.49 -16.26
C GLU A 163 16.07 23.02 -15.19
N ALA A 164 16.94 22.18 -14.63
CA ALA A 164 18.02 22.61 -13.74
C ALA A 164 18.94 23.63 -14.43
N ARG A 165 19.28 23.42 -15.72
CA ARG A 165 20.05 24.39 -16.50
C ARG A 165 19.31 25.71 -16.71
N ARG A 166 18.00 25.66 -16.98
CA ARG A 166 17.16 26.87 -17.14
C ARG A 166 17.05 27.64 -15.83
N ASN A 167 16.78 26.97 -14.71
CA ASN A 167 16.74 27.59 -13.40
C ASN A 167 18.10 28.19 -13.03
N TYR A 168 19.19 27.49 -13.26
CA TYR A 168 20.54 28.03 -13.04
C TYR A 168 20.81 29.27 -13.89
N ARG A 169 20.43 29.26 -15.18
CA ARG A 169 20.53 30.44 -16.05
C ARG A 169 19.67 31.60 -15.56
N ASN A 170 18.45 31.35 -15.10
CA ASN A 170 17.54 32.37 -14.57
C ASN A 170 18.07 32.99 -13.27
N ILE A 171 18.63 32.19 -12.37
CA ILE A 171 19.30 32.69 -11.17
C ILE A 171 20.50 33.55 -11.56
N LEU A 172 21.34 33.10 -12.49
CA LEU A 172 22.48 33.89 -12.96
C LEU A 172 22.07 35.21 -13.63
N THR A 173 21.00 35.24 -14.41
CA THR A 173 20.51 36.47 -15.05
C THR A 173 19.87 37.42 -14.03
N GLN A 174 19.14 36.91 -13.03
CA GLN A 174 18.64 37.71 -11.91
C GLN A 174 19.79 38.28 -11.07
N THR A 175 20.80 37.47 -10.77
CA THR A 175 21.97 37.92 -9.99
C THR A 175 22.79 38.96 -10.77
N LYS A 176 22.91 38.80 -12.11
CA LYS A 176 23.50 39.83 -12.97
C LYS A 176 22.70 41.13 -12.96
N ARG A 177 21.37 41.08 -13.04
CA ARG A 177 20.52 42.30 -12.98
C ARG A 177 20.66 43.04 -11.65
N VAL A 178 20.63 42.32 -10.52
CA VAL A 178 20.83 42.90 -9.18
C VAL A 178 22.21 43.56 -9.05
N LYS A 179 23.26 42.93 -9.58
CA LYS A 179 24.62 43.49 -9.55
C LYS A 179 24.76 44.74 -10.42
N VAL A 180 24.05 44.82 -11.55
CA VAL A 180 24.04 46.01 -12.41
C VAL A 180 23.29 47.16 -11.72
N GLU A 181 22.12 46.92 -11.11
CA GLU A 181 21.38 47.98 -10.40
C GLU A 181 22.11 48.53 -9.17
N GLN A 182 22.87 47.69 -8.45
CA GLN A 182 23.72 48.15 -7.35
C GLN A 182 24.91 49.00 -7.83
N ALA A 183 25.48 48.68 -8.99
CA ALA A 183 26.54 49.48 -9.61
C ALA A 183 26.01 50.83 -10.13
N SER A 184 24.78 50.88 -10.65
CA SER A 184 24.15 52.13 -11.09
C SER A 184 23.87 53.09 -9.93
N LYS A 185 23.34 52.58 -8.81
CA LYS A 185 23.03 53.40 -7.62
C LYS A 185 24.27 53.95 -6.92
N SER A 186 25.42 53.28 -7.03
CA SER A 186 26.68 53.74 -6.42
C SER A 186 27.38 54.82 -7.24
N ILE A 187 27.10 54.91 -8.55
CA ILE A 187 27.61 55.97 -9.43
C ILE A 187 26.82 57.27 -9.23
N ASP A 188 25.49 57.20 -9.06
CA ASP A 188 24.65 58.40 -8.84
C ASP A 188 24.80 59.06 -7.45
N GLN A 189 25.45 58.39 -6.49
CA GLN A 189 25.76 58.97 -5.16
C GLN A 189 27.16 59.59 -5.06
N SER A 190 27.93 59.62 -6.16
CA SER A 190 29.30 60.14 -6.20
C SER A 190 29.45 61.44 -7.01
N ILE A 191 28.36 62.20 -7.21
CA ILE A 191 28.38 63.54 -7.85
C ILE A 191 27.95 64.60 -6.83
#